data_AF-X1MWN8-F1
#
_entry.id   AF-X1MWN8-F1
#
_cell.length_a   1.000
_cell.length_b   1.000
_cell.length_c   1.000
_cell.angle_alpha   90.00
_cell.angle_beta   90.00
_cell.angle_gamma   90.00
#
_symmetry.space_group_name_H-M   'P 1'
#
loop_
_entity.id
_entity.type
_entity.pdbx_description
1 polymer ?
#
loop_
_entity_poly.entity_id
_entity_poly.type
_entity_poly.pdbx_seq_one_letter_code
_entity_poly.pdbx_strand_id
1 'polypeptide(L)'
;DKLISEKAALKAKSDELHEKLLREGNHITLSEIRQLQDDRTRLSEEGKALMSEFKDMLELAPFAIAGAILTDIEKQLDAEGKQRQSFTDKSLLENKIEAVIQSLKSDTGDRPLDIDIEVEDYYLAKLRSLLRKHLIEEEQDSAERTVRVLHDFTKEQRSNFDAMLSNLRTTYGDRLRSVSRLRKINRQDYSNVSRKLANIDVIETDALIKKYRAEKAKLDVLLSFRILDIARIKLIALCNRIRKSYSSNEILWTET
;
A
#
# COMPACT_ATOMS: atom_id res chain seq x y z
N ASP A 1 4.72 -37.74 46.21
CA ASP A 1 6.20 -37.73 46.40
C ASP A 1 6.95 -38.50 45.32
N LYS A 2 6.69 -39.80 45.08
CA LYS A 2 7.38 -40.60 44.03
C LYS A 2 7.36 -39.99 42.61
N LEU A 3 6.22 -39.47 42.16
CA LEU A 3 6.13 -38.84 40.83
C LEU A 3 6.91 -37.51 40.73
N ILE A 4 7.08 -36.81 41.86
CA ILE A 4 7.82 -35.55 41.92
C ILE A 4 9.32 -35.83 41.86
N SER A 5 9.80 -36.88 42.55
CA SER A 5 11.20 -37.32 42.47
C SER A 5 11.54 -37.90 41.09
N GLU A 6 10.62 -38.67 40.48
CA GLU A 6 10.79 -39.19 39.11
C GLU A 6 10.88 -38.05 38.08
N LYS A 7 10.02 -37.02 38.20
CA LYS A 7 10.13 -35.80 37.38
C LYS A 7 11.49 -35.10 37.55
N ALA A 8 11.98 -34.97 38.79
CA ALA A 8 13.26 -34.32 39.06
C ALA A 8 14.44 -35.09 38.43
N ALA A 9 14.42 -36.44 38.52
CA ALA A 9 15.44 -37.29 37.91
C ALA A 9 15.39 -37.24 36.37
N LEU A 10 14.21 -37.24 35.76
CA LEU A 10 14.05 -37.10 34.30
C LEU A 10 14.53 -35.72 33.82
N LYS A 11 14.26 -34.66 34.59
CA LYS A 11 14.72 -33.31 34.28
C LYS A 11 16.25 -33.23 34.32
N ALA A 12 16.88 -33.75 35.37
CA ALA A 12 18.35 -33.77 35.48
C ALA A 12 19.03 -34.51 34.31
N LYS A 13 18.45 -35.63 33.84
CA LYS A 13 18.95 -36.35 32.66
C LYS A 13 18.76 -35.58 31.36
N SER A 14 17.63 -34.87 31.21
CA SER A 14 17.43 -34.00 30.04
C SER A 14 18.44 -32.84 30.06
N ASP A 15 18.65 -32.21 31.21
CA ASP A 15 19.61 -31.11 31.41
C ASP A 15 21.06 -31.57 31.12
N GLU A 16 21.44 -32.78 31.54
CA GLU A 16 22.76 -33.37 31.22
C GLU A 16 22.95 -33.60 29.71
N LEU A 17 21.93 -34.11 29.01
CA LEU A 17 21.96 -34.26 27.55
C LEU A 17 22.00 -32.90 26.84
N HIS A 18 21.32 -31.90 27.38
CA HIS A 18 21.41 -30.53 26.91
C HIS A 18 22.81 -29.95 27.05
N GLU A 19 23.47 -30.14 28.19
CA GLU A 19 24.86 -29.72 28.38
C GLU A 19 25.82 -30.44 27.44
N LYS A 20 25.63 -31.74 27.19
CA LYS A 20 26.40 -32.50 26.20
C LYS A 20 26.21 -31.92 24.79
N LEU A 21 24.97 -31.63 24.40
CA LEU A 21 24.69 -30.97 23.11
C LEU A 21 25.35 -29.58 23.01
N LEU A 22 25.37 -28.80 24.09
CA LEU A 22 26.03 -27.49 24.14
C LEU A 22 27.56 -27.60 24.01
N ARG A 23 28.18 -28.60 24.63
CA ARG A 23 29.63 -28.85 24.54
C ARG A 23 30.06 -29.26 23.14
N GLU A 24 29.23 -30.03 22.44
CA GLU A 24 29.43 -30.40 21.03
C GLU A 24 29.08 -29.25 20.05
N GLY A 25 28.77 -28.05 20.55
CA GLY A 25 28.47 -26.86 19.74
C GLY A 25 27.06 -26.82 19.13
N ASN A 26 26.17 -27.73 19.54
CA ASN A 26 24.78 -27.74 19.09
C ASN A 26 23.89 -26.96 20.08
N HIS A 27 23.77 -25.66 19.83
CA HIS A 27 23.00 -24.74 20.67
C HIS A 27 21.50 -24.71 20.37
N ILE A 28 21.06 -25.39 19.32
CA ILE A 28 19.73 -25.17 18.74
C ILE A 28 18.72 -26.21 19.23
N THR A 29 17.52 -25.75 19.58
CA THR A 29 16.42 -26.63 20.01
C THR A 29 15.56 -27.10 18.83
N LEU A 30 14.85 -28.23 18.99
CA LEU A 30 13.93 -28.73 17.94
C LEU A 30 12.80 -27.72 17.61
N SER A 31 12.37 -26.93 18.60
CA SER A 31 11.41 -25.84 18.38
C SER A 31 11.99 -24.71 17.53
N GLU A 32 13.24 -24.33 17.76
CA GLU A 32 13.92 -23.30 16.96
C GLU A 32 14.14 -23.75 15.51
N ILE A 33 14.44 -25.04 15.27
CA ILE A 33 14.54 -25.57 13.90
C ILE A 33 13.22 -25.44 13.17
N ARG A 34 12.10 -25.76 13.84
CA ARG A 34 10.75 -25.60 13.26
C ARG A 34 10.46 -24.13 12.98
N GLN A 35 10.76 -23.23 13.92
CA GLN A 35 10.60 -21.79 13.72
C GLN A 35 11.42 -21.29 12.52
N LEU A 36 12.66 -21.75 12.36
CA LEU A 36 13.50 -21.38 11.20
C LEU A 36 12.92 -21.93 9.89
N GLN A 37 12.32 -23.13 9.90
CA GLN A 37 11.64 -23.69 8.73
C GLN A 37 10.39 -22.89 8.36
N ASP A 38 9.58 -22.52 9.37
CA ASP A 38 8.40 -21.67 9.21
C ASP A 38 8.77 -20.26 8.73
N ASP A 39 9.85 -19.69 9.26
CA ASP A 39 10.38 -18.41 8.78
C ASP A 39 10.88 -18.51 7.34
N ARG A 40 11.50 -19.63 6.95
CA ARG A 40 11.95 -19.83 5.56
C ARG A 40 10.77 -19.90 4.59
N THR A 41 9.70 -20.61 4.94
CA THR A 41 8.49 -20.70 4.09
C THR A 41 7.82 -19.34 4.00
N ARG A 42 7.62 -18.66 5.13
CA ARG A 42 7.07 -17.30 5.18
C ARG A 42 7.87 -16.31 4.34
N LEU A 43 9.19 -16.25 4.53
CA LEU A 43 10.07 -15.36 3.74
C LEU A 43 10.03 -15.70 2.25
N SER A 44 9.92 -16.99 1.89
CA SER A 44 9.77 -17.40 0.49
C SER A 44 8.46 -16.95 -0.12
N GLU A 45 7.35 -16.99 0.62
CA GLU A 45 6.04 -16.52 0.17
C GLU A 45 6.01 -15.01 0.04
N GLU A 46 6.48 -14.30 1.06
CA GLU A 46 6.67 -12.84 1.03
C GLU A 46 7.56 -12.41 -0.14
N GLY A 47 8.62 -13.17 -0.42
CA GLY A 47 9.53 -12.89 -1.54
C GLY A 47 8.84 -13.03 -2.91
N LYS A 48 7.93 -14.00 -3.05
CA LYS A 48 7.10 -14.16 -4.26
C LYS A 48 6.10 -13.02 -4.40
N ALA A 49 5.44 -12.63 -3.30
CA ALA A 49 4.50 -11.51 -3.30
C ALA A 49 5.19 -10.19 -3.69
N LEU A 50 6.34 -9.89 -3.08
CA LEU A 50 7.16 -8.70 -3.41
C LEU A 50 7.66 -8.73 -4.86
N MET A 51 7.95 -9.90 -5.42
CA MET A 51 8.33 -10.03 -6.83
C MET A 51 7.16 -9.75 -7.77
N SER A 52 5.96 -10.21 -7.42
CA SER A 52 4.74 -9.89 -8.18
C SER A 52 4.48 -8.39 -8.16
N GLU A 53 4.47 -7.77 -6.97
CA GLU A 53 4.23 -6.34 -6.83
C GLU A 53 5.29 -5.50 -7.57
N PHE A 54 6.55 -5.92 -7.51
CA PHE A 54 7.62 -5.27 -8.27
C PHE A 54 7.40 -5.38 -9.79
N LYS A 55 6.92 -6.54 -10.27
CA LYS A 55 6.61 -6.75 -11.69
C LYS A 55 5.48 -5.83 -12.15
N ASP A 56 4.44 -5.69 -11.35
CA ASP A 56 3.32 -4.78 -11.65
C ASP A 56 3.81 -3.33 -11.75
N MET A 57 4.77 -2.92 -10.90
CA MET A 57 5.40 -1.61 -11.00
C MET A 57 6.30 -1.44 -12.24
N LEU A 58 6.84 -2.51 -12.80
CA LEU A 58 7.63 -2.42 -14.03
C LEU A 58 6.76 -2.11 -15.25
N GLU A 59 5.45 -2.35 -15.21
CA GLU A 59 4.52 -1.94 -16.28
C GLU A 59 4.48 -0.42 -16.44
N LEU A 60 4.66 0.33 -15.35
CA LEU A 60 4.69 1.79 -15.37
C LEU A 60 6.10 2.37 -15.61
N ALA A 61 7.14 1.53 -15.59
CA ALA A 61 8.52 1.98 -15.75
C ALA A 61 8.80 2.69 -17.10
N PRO A 62 8.28 2.24 -18.26
CA PRO A 62 8.48 2.95 -19.52
C PRO A 62 7.97 4.40 -19.47
N PHE A 63 6.83 4.63 -18.81
CA PHE A 63 6.25 5.96 -18.66
C PHE A 63 7.05 6.83 -17.69
N ALA A 64 7.57 6.25 -16.60
CA ALA A 64 8.47 6.94 -15.69
C ALA A 64 9.78 7.37 -16.38
N ILE A 65 10.36 6.50 -17.21
CA ILE A 65 11.57 6.79 -17.99
C ILE A 65 11.27 7.85 -19.06
N ALA A 66 10.11 7.76 -19.72
CA ALA A 66 9.63 8.75 -20.67
C ALA A 66 9.04 10.01 -20.01
N GLY A 67 9.34 10.26 -18.72
CA GLY A 67 8.79 11.38 -17.97
C GLY A 67 9.00 12.74 -18.63
N ALA A 68 10.13 12.95 -19.31
CA ALA A 68 10.38 14.17 -20.08
C ALA A 68 9.33 14.38 -21.19
N ILE A 69 9.02 13.34 -21.95
CA ILE A 69 8.01 13.38 -23.01
C ILE A 69 6.63 13.66 -22.42
N LEU A 70 6.30 13.04 -21.28
CA LEU A 70 5.03 13.30 -20.59
C LEU A 70 4.92 14.75 -20.11
N THR A 71 6.01 15.37 -19.67
CA THR A 71 6.00 16.80 -19.31
C THR A 71 5.85 17.71 -20.51
N ASP A 72 6.34 17.31 -21.68
CA ASP A 72 6.16 18.09 -22.90
C ASP A 72 4.72 17.97 -23.41
N ILE A 73 4.10 16.79 -23.29
CA ILE A 73 2.66 16.59 -23.53
C ILE A 73 1.83 17.44 -22.56
N GLU A 74 2.16 17.47 -21.27
CA GLU A 74 1.49 18.32 -20.26
C GLU A 74 1.52 19.81 -20.67
N LYS A 75 2.71 20.34 -21.00
CA LYS A 75 2.87 21.73 -21.47
C LYS A 75 2.07 22.01 -22.74
N GLN A 76 2.03 21.05 -23.65
CA GLN A 76 1.30 21.21 -24.91
C GLN A 76 -0.21 21.21 -24.67
N LEU A 77 -0.73 20.32 -23.81
CA LEU A 77 -2.13 20.29 -23.40
C LEU A 77 -2.54 21.57 -22.65
N ASP A 78 -1.64 22.14 -21.85
CA ASP A 78 -1.84 23.44 -21.22
C ASP A 78 -2.00 24.55 -22.27
N ALA A 79 -1.14 24.56 -23.28
CA ALA A 79 -1.17 25.54 -24.35
C ALA A 79 -2.43 25.39 -25.23
N GLU A 80 -2.79 24.15 -25.61
CA GLU A 80 -4.02 23.83 -26.35
C GLU A 80 -5.27 24.25 -25.54
N GLY A 81 -5.29 23.98 -24.23
CA GLY A 81 -6.40 24.37 -23.37
C GLY A 81 -6.60 25.87 -23.27
N LYS A 82 -5.51 26.64 -23.14
CA LYS A 82 -5.56 28.12 -23.13
C LYS A 82 -6.06 28.67 -24.46
N GLN A 83 -5.63 28.09 -25.57
CA GLN A 83 -6.10 28.48 -26.90
C GLN A 83 -7.60 28.19 -27.08
N ARG A 84 -8.07 27.02 -26.63
CA ARG A 84 -9.51 26.68 -26.67
C ARG A 84 -10.34 27.62 -25.80
N GLN A 85 -9.86 27.97 -24.61
CA GLN A 85 -10.53 28.93 -23.74
C GLN A 85 -10.60 30.30 -24.41
N SER A 86 -9.48 30.82 -24.92
CA SER A 86 -9.45 32.10 -25.65
C SER A 86 -10.42 32.12 -26.84
N PHE A 87 -10.50 31.03 -27.61
CA PHE A 87 -11.46 30.92 -28.71
C PHE A 87 -12.92 30.92 -28.24
N THR A 88 -13.20 30.19 -27.16
CA THR A 88 -14.55 30.14 -26.55
C THR A 88 -14.94 31.52 -26.00
N ASP A 89 -14.02 32.21 -25.34
CA ASP A 89 -14.25 33.54 -24.77
C ASP A 89 -14.46 34.58 -25.88
N LYS A 90 -13.66 34.54 -26.95
CA LYS A 90 -13.85 35.40 -28.14
C LYS A 90 -15.22 35.17 -28.79
N SER A 91 -15.61 33.92 -29.05
CA SER A 91 -16.92 33.62 -29.64
C SER A 91 -18.10 34.01 -28.73
N LEU A 92 -17.96 33.86 -27.41
CA LEU A 92 -18.95 34.30 -26.43
C LEU A 92 -19.08 35.83 -26.42
N LEU A 93 -17.96 36.56 -26.49
CA LEU A 93 -17.96 38.02 -26.61
C LEU A 93 -18.60 38.49 -27.92
N GLU A 94 -18.32 37.82 -29.05
CA GLU A 94 -18.98 38.13 -30.32
C GLU A 94 -20.50 37.96 -30.24
N ASN A 95 -20.97 36.84 -29.66
CA ASN A 95 -22.41 36.61 -29.45
C ASN A 95 -23.05 37.69 -28.56
N LYS A 96 -22.35 38.15 -27.51
CA LYS A 96 -22.82 39.24 -26.66
C LYS A 96 -22.87 40.58 -27.39
N ILE A 97 -21.86 40.89 -28.22
CA ILE A 97 -21.86 42.10 -29.04
C ILE A 97 -23.05 42.09 -30.00
N GLU A 98 -23.34 40.94 -30.63
CA GLU A 98 -24.50 40.80 -31.50
C GLU A 98 -25.83 40.94 -30.74
N ALA A 99 -25.94 40.34 -29.56
CA ALA A 99 -27.10 40.50 -28.70
C ALA A 99 -27.31 41.97 -28.27
N VAL A 100 -26.24 42.71 -27.94
CA VAL A 100 -26.30 44.14 -27.61
C VAL A 100 -26.79 44.95 -28.80
N ILE A 101 -26.23 44.72 -29.99
CA ILE A 101 -26.66 45.41 -31.22
C ILE A 101 -28.14 45.12 -31.51
N GLN A 102 -28.56 43.86 -31.36
CA GLN A 102 -29.95 43.46 -31.59
C GLN A 102 -30.90 44.07 -30.56
N SER A 103 -30.49 44.13 -29.28
CA SER A 103 -31.26 44.82 -28.25
C SER A 103 -31.37 46.32 -28.53
N LEU A 104 -30.31 46.96 -29.01
CA LEU A 104 -30.30 48.39 -29.36
C LEU A 104 -31.26 48.68 -30.52
N LYS A 105 -31.32 47.79 -31.53
CA LYS A 105 -32.29 47.87 -32.64
C LYS A 105 -33.73 47.72 -32.17
N SER A 106 -33.98 46.87 -31.16
CA SER A 106 -35.33 46.64 -30.63
C SER A 106 -35.78 47.67 -29.58
N ASP A 107 -34.83 48.34 -28.93
CA ASP A 107 -35.06 49.29 -27.82
C ASP A 107 -35.23 50.75 -28.33
N THR A 108 -35.59 50.92 -29.60
CA THR A 108 -36.14 52.17 -30.13
C THR A 108 -37.50 52.42 -29.49
N GLY A 109 -37.52 52.80 -28.21
CA GLY A 109 -38.73 53.07 -27.45
C GLY A 109 -39.46 54.30 -27.98
N ASP A 110 -40.79 54.18 -28.13
CA ASP A 110 -41.88 55.19 -28.24
C ASP A 110 -41.67 56.51 -29.02
N ARG A 111 -40.51 56.72 -29.64
CA ARG A 111 -40.19 57.88 -30.48
C ARG A 111 -39.58 57.37 -31.78
N PRO A 112 -40.34 57.42 -32.89
CA PRO A 112 -39.77 57.18 -34.21
C PRO A 112 -38.79 58.31 -34.48
N LEU A 113 -37.51 58.05 -34.25
CA LEU A 113 -36.46 58.88 -34.80
C LEU A 113 -36.47 58.60 -36.30
N ASP A 114 -36.90 59.59 -37.09
CA ASP A 114 -36.89 59.56 -38.55
C ASP A 114 -35.43 59.66 -39.03
N ILE A 115 -34.71 58.56 -38.88
CA ILE A 115 -33.31 58.41 -39.27
C ILE A 115 -33.31 57.63 -40.58
N ASP A 116 -32.61 58.17 -41.57
CA ASP A 116 -32.40 57.48 -42.84
C ASP A 116 -31.67 56.14 -42.59
N ILE A 117 -32.14 55.07 -43.24
CA ILE A 117 -31.70 53.69 -43.00
C ILE A 117 -30.18 53.55 -43.19
N GLU A 118 -29.62 54.31 -44.14
CA GLU A 118 -28.18 54.33 -44.42
C GLU A 118 -27.35 54.90 -43.25
N VAL A 119 -27.90 55.89 -42.54
CA VAL A 119 -27.25 56.55 -41.41
C VAL A 119 -27.26 55.64 -40.18
N GLU A 120 -28.37 54.95 -39.94
CA GLU A 120 -28.49 53.96 -38.87
C GLU A 120 -27.49 52.81 -39.05
N ASP A 121 -27.43 52.22 -40.25
CA ASP A 121 -26.51 51.13 -40.56
C ASP A 121 -25.04 51.57 -40.45
N TYR A 122 -24.72 52.81 -40.83
CA TYR A 122 -23.37 53.36 -40.65
C TYR A 122 -22.96 53.45 -39.17
N TYR A 123 -23.83 54.00 -38.31
CA TYR A 123 -23.52 54.13 -36.88
C TYR A 123 -23.50 52.78 -36.17
N LEU A 124 -24.35 51.83 -36.56
CA LEU A 124 -24.32 50.46 -36.04
C LEU A 124 -23.07 49.70 -36.47
N ALA A 125 -22.65 49.84 -37.73
CA ALA A 125 -21.37 49.29 -38.19
C ALA A 125 -20.20 49.91 -37.44
N LYS A 126 -20.24 51.22 -37.17
CA LYS A 126 -19.23 51.91 -36.37
C LYS A 126 -19.22 51.43 -34.92
N LEU A 127 -20.39 51.28 -34.29
CA LEU A 127 -20.54 50.74 -32.94
C LEU A 127 -19.98 49.31 -32.86
N ARG A 128 -20.30 48.45 -33.84
CA ARG A 128 -19.76 47.09 -33.92
C ARG A 128 -18.24 47.10 -34.01
N SER A 129 -17.66 48.01 -34.80
CA SER A 129 -16.20 48.15 -34.91
C SER A 129 -15.54 48.63 -33.61
N LEU A 130 -16.18 49.56 -32.88
CA LEU A 130 -15.68 50.07 -31.60
C LEU A 130 -15.79 49.01 -30.50
N LEU A 131 -16.92 48.30 -30.43
CA LEU A 131 -17.12 47.20 -29.49
C LEU A 131 -16.13 46.07 -29.74
N ARG A 132 -15.91 45.67 -31.00
CA ARG A 132 -14.87 44.69 -31.33
C ARG A 132 -13.50 45.17 -30.88
N LYS A 133 -13.13 46.42 -31.17
CA LYS A 133 -11.82 46.99 -30.81
C LYS A 133 -11.57 47.07 -29.30
N HIS A 134 -12.61 47.32 -28.50
CA HIS A 134 -12.48 47.54 -27.06
C HIS A 134 -12.77 46.29 -26.20
N LEU A 135 -13.57 45.35 -26.69
CA LEU A 135 -13.91 44.12 -25.94
C LEU A 135 -13.10 42.91 -26.41
N ILE A 136 -12.73 42.87 -27.68
CA ILE A 136 -11.80 41.89 -28.23
C ILE A 136 -10.50 42.65 -28.37
N GLU A 137 -9.75 42.80 -27.27
CA GLU A 137 -8.38 43.28 -27.39
C GLU A 137 -7.67 42.42 -28.44
N GLU A 138 -7.35 43.03 -29.59
CA GLU A 138 -6.31 42.52 -30.44
C GLU A 138 -5.03 42.70 -29.64
N GLU A 139 -4.72 41.74 -28.76
CA GLU A 139 -3.36 41.55 -28.28
C GLU A 139 -2.48 41.42 -29.53
N GLN A 140 -1.84 42.52 -29.91
CA GLN A 140 -0.95 42.61 -31.07
C GLN A 140 0.30 41.71 -30.93
N ASP A 141 0.43 40.99 -29.81
CA ASP A 141 1.47 39.98 -29.60
C ASP A 141 1.05 38.55 -30.01
N SER A 142 -0.19 38.35 -30.46
CA SER A 142 -0.72 37.02 -30.82
C SER A 142 -0.34 36.50 -32.21
N ALA A 143 0.68 37.08 -32.85
CA ALA A 143 1.34 36.48 -34.01
C ALA A 143 2.26 35.30 -33.62
N GLU A 144 2.62 35.16 -32.34
CA GLU A 144 3.45 34.05 -31.86
C GLU A 144 2.61 32.94 -31.23
N ARG A 145 2.40 31.88 -32.04
CA ARG A 145 1.88 30.55 -31.67
C ARG A 145 0.36 30.45 -31.61
N THR A 146 -0.27 30.38 -32.80
CA THR A 146 -1.30 29.36 -32.97
C THR A 146 -0.65 28.01 -32.68
N VAL A 147 -0.80 27.53 -31.44
CA VAL A 147 -0.28 26.22 -31.06
C VAL A 147 -0.99 25.24 -31.98
N ARG A 148 -0.22 24.47 -32.76
CA ARG A 148 -0.82 23.38 -33.53
C ARG A 148 -1.44 22.44 -32.53
N VAL A 149 -2.77 22.33 -32.56
CA VAL A 149 -3.50 21.34 -31.78
C VAL A 149 -3.07 19.97 -32.31
N LEU A 150 -2.32 19.22 -31.50
CA LEU A 150 -1.87 17.88 -31.89
C LEU A 150 -2.61 16.79 -31.12
N HIS A 151 -3.08 17.05 -29.90
CA HIS A 151 -3.68 16.02 -29.05
C HIS A 151 -5.19 16.15 -28.88
N ASP A 152 -5.71 17.39 -28.83
CA ASP A 152 -7.16 17.66 -28.85
C ASP A 152 -7.95 16.98 -27.70
N PHE A 153 -7.32 16.80 -26.53
CA PHE A 153 -7.93 16.07 -25.41
C PHE A 153 -9.26 16.69 -24.93
N THR A 154 -10.23 15.85 -24.58
CA THR A 154 -11.42 16.30 -23.86
C THR A 154 -11.05 16.75 -22.44
N LYS A 155 -11.93 17.52 -21.78
CA LYS A 155 -11.72 17.92 -20.37
C LYS A 155 -11.54 16.71 -19.46
N GLU A 156 -12.30 15.64 -19.71
CA GLU A 156 -12.21 14.38 -18.96
C GLU A 156 -10.88 13.66 -19.19
N GLN A 157 -10.43 13.56 -20.45
CA GLN A 157 -9.15 12.94 -20.79
C GLN A 157 -7.98 13.69 -20.16
N ARG A 158 -8.01 15.02 -20.14
CA ARG A 158 -7.00 15.85 -19.47
C ARG A 158 -7.00 15.62 -17.96
N SER A 159 -8.16 15.62 -17.32
CA SER A 159 -8.26 15.32 -15.89
C SER A 159 -7.70 13.94 -15.54
N ASN A 160 -7.96 12.93 -16.38
CA ASN A 160 -7.42 11.59 -16.20
C ASN A 160 -5.89 11.54 -16.40
N PHE A 161 -5.37 12.25 -17.40
CA PHE A 161 -3.94 12.37 -17.64
C PHE A 161 -3.23 13.04 -16.46
N ASP A 162 -3.76 14.15 -15.96
CA ASP A 162 -3.19 14.88 -14.82
C ASP A 162 -3.19 14.02 -13.55
N ALA A 163 -4.27 13.27 -13.31
CA ALA A 163 -4.36 12.32 -12.21
C ALA A 163 -3.31 11.18 -12.35
N MET A 164 -3.15 10.63 -13.55
CA MET A 164 -2.15 9.60 -13.83
C MET A 164 -0.73 10.14 -13.61
N LEU A 165 -0.42 11.32 -14.15
CA LEU A 165 0.88 11.97 -14.04
C LEU A 165 1.23 12.31 -12.59
N SER A 166 0.24 12.80 -11.82
CA SER A 166 0.39 13.07 -10.39
C SER A 166 0.70 11.81 -9.59
N ASN A 167 -0.03 10.72 -9.84
CA ASN A 167 0.23 9.42 -9.20
C ASN A 167 1.63 8.87 -9.55
N LEU A 168 2.07 9.08 -10.79
CA LEU A 168 3.38 8.66 -11.27
C LEU A 168 4.50 9.50 -10.64
N ARG A 169 4.30 10.80 -10.46
CA ARG A 169 5.26 11.71 -9.80
C ARG A 169 5.40 11.43 -8.31
N THR A 170 4.29 11.18 -7.62
CA THR A 170 4.26 11.09 -6.15
C THR A 170 4.41 9.66 -5.66
N THR A 171 3.49 8.79 -6.07
CA THR A 171 3.26 7.50 -5.41
C THR A 171 4.14 6.40 -5.99
N TYR A 172 4.37 6.43 -7.30
CA TYR A 172 5.15 5.40 -8.00
C TYR A 172 6.59 5.31 -7.48
N GLY A 173 7.29 6.45 -7.40
CA GLY A 173 8.68 6.50 -6.97
C GLY A 173 8.88 6.00 -5.54
N ASP A 174 7.97 6.35 -4.63
CA ASP A 174 8.04 5.93 -3.23
C ASP A 174 7.71 4.45 -3.06
N ARG A 175 6.68 3.95 -3.76
CA ARG A 175 6.35 2.51 -3.77
C ARG A 175 7.49 1.68 -4.36
N LEU A 176 8.07 2.09 -5.48
CA LEU A 176 9.17 1.38 -6.12
C LEU A 176 10.40 1.31 -5.21
N ARG A 177 10.74 2.42 -4.53
CA ARG A 177 11.83 2.47 -3.54
C ARG A 177 11.54 1.56 -2.35
N SER A 178 10.32 1.59 -1.82
CA SER A 178 9.88 0.76 -0.70
C SER A 178 9.97 -0.73 -1.03
N VAL A 179 9.35 -1.16 -2.13
CA VAL A 179 9.34 -2.57 -2.55
C VAL A 179 10.74 -3.07 -2.90
N SER A 180 11.56 -2.25 -3.56
CA SER A 180 12.96 -2.61 -3.83
C SER A 180 13.76 -2.82 -2.54
N ARG A 181 13.54 -1.96 -1.53
CA ARG A 181 14.17 -2.10 -0.20
C ARG A 181 13.69 -3.35 0.51
N LEU A 182 12.37 -3.57 0.58
CA LEU A 182 11.77 -4.75 1.24
C LEU A 182 12.25 -6.05 0.58
N ARG A 183 12.31 -6.08 -0.75
CA ARG A 183 12.82 -7.23 -1.50
C ARG A 183 14.29 -7.53 -1.20
N LYS A 184 15.12 -6.48 -1.05
CA LYS A 184 16.53 -6.63 -0.64
C LYS A 184 16.63 -7.20 0.78
N ILE A 185 15.84 -6.68 1.72
CA ILE A 185 15.81 -7.15 3.11
C ILE A 185 15.35 -8.61 3.17
N ASN A 186 14.22 -8.94 2.54
CA ASN A 186 13.71 -10.30 2.51
C ASN A 186 14.74 -11.27 1.91
N ARG A 187 15.39 -10.91 0.79
CA ARG A 187 16.46 -11.75 0.21
C ARG A 187 17.61 -12.00 1.20
N GLN A 188 18.00 -10.97 1.95
CA GLN A 188 19.04 -11.09 2.97
C GLN A 188 18.61 -12.00 4.12
N ASP A 189 17.39 -11.81 4.62
CA ASP A 189 16.83 -12.59 5.73
C ASP A 189 16.64 -14.06 5.32
N TYR A 190 16.11 -14.29 4.12
CA TYR A 190 15.99 -15.63 3.55
C TYR A 190 17.37 -16.32 3.43
N SER A 191 18.39 -15.60 2.97
CA SER A 191 19.76 -16.13 2.91
C SER A 191 20.31 -16.44 4.30
N ASN A 192 20.07 -15.59 5.29
CA ASN A 192 20.51 -15.79 6.67
C ASN A 192 19.85 -17.03 7.27
N VAL A 193 18.52 -17.17 7.16
CA VAL A 193 17.76 -18.33 7.66
C VAL A 193 18.18 -19.60 6.93
N SER A 194 18.34 -19.54 5.61
CA SER A 194 18.78 -20.70 4.81
C SER A 194 20.18 -21.16 5.19
N ARG A 195 21.12 -20.24 5.44
CA ARG A 195 22.47 -20.57 5.93
C ARG A 195 22.43 -21.17 7.32
N LYS A 196 21.60 -20.65 8.23
CA LYS A 196 21.41 -21.23 9.57
C LYS A 196 20.88 -22.66 9.49
N LEU A 197 19.87 -22.90 8.66
CA LEU A 197 19.31 -24.25 8.44
C LEU A 197 20.35 -25.19 7.84
N ALA A 198 21.09 -24.77 6.82
CA ALA A 198 22.15 -25.60 6.23
C ALA A 198 23.24 -25.96 7.25
N ASN A 199 23.64 -25.02 8.10
CA ASN A 199 24.60 -25.28 9.17
C ASN A 199 24.05 -26.30 10.20
N ILE A 200 22.76 -26.18 10.54
CA ILE A 200 22.08 -27.17 11.41
C ILE A 200 22.10 -28.54 10.76
N ASP A 201 21.74 -28.65 9.47
CA ASP A 201 21.72 -29.92 8.75
C ASP A 201 23.10 -30.59 8.76
N VAL A 202 24.17 -29.81 8.55
CA VAL A 202 25.55 -30.30 8.64
C VAL A 202 25.86 -30.82 10.05
N ILE A 203 25.51 -30.08 11.10
CA ILE A 203 25.72 -30.50 12.49
C ILE A 203 24.87 -31.75 12.82
N GLU A 204 23.66 -31.87 12.27
CA GLU A 204 22.77 -33.02 12.48
C GLU A 204 23.21 -34.30 11.76
N THR A 205 24.14 -34.22 10.80
CA THR A 205 24.72 -35.42 10.19
C THR A 205 25.61 -36.21 11.15
N ASP A 206 26.08 -35.60 12.24
CA ASP A 206 26.90 -36.30 13.24
C ASP A 206 26.07 -37.37 13.98
N ALA A 207 26.57 -38.61 13.95
CA ALA A 207 25.95 -39.77 14.57
C ALA A 207 25.81 -39.64 16.10
N LEU A 208 26.73 -38.94 16.77
CA LEU A 208 26.66 -38.68 18.22
C LEU A 208 25.53 -37.72 18.56
N ILE A 209 25.44 -36.60 17.83
CA ILE A 209 24.42 -35.57 18.02
C ILE A 209 23.02 -36.14 17.76
N LYS A 210 22.87 -36.97 16.73
CA LYS A 210 21.61 -37.65 16.42
C LYS A 210 21.14 -38.57 17.55
N LYS A 211 22.07 -39.30 18.19
CA LYS A 211 21.76 -40.16 19.35
C LYS A 211 21.32 -39.32 20.55
N TYR A 212 22.06 -38.26 20.89
CA TYR A 212 21.71 -37.37 22.01
C TYR A 212 20.36 -36.67 21.80
N ARG A 213 20.04 -36.23 20.57
CA ARG A 213 18.73 -35.67 20.23
C ARG A 213 17.59 -36.69 20.38
N ALA A 214 17.80 -37.92 19.93
CA ALA A 214 16.78 -38.98 20.03
C ALA A 214 16.52 -39.40 21.50
N GLU A 215 17.57 -39.52 22.31
CA GLU A 215 17.46 -39.83 23.74
C GLU A 215 16.77 -38.69 24.49
N LYS A 216 17.16 -37.44 24.20
CA LYS A 216 16.56 -36.27 24.80
C LYS A 216 15.08 -36.12 24.40
N ALA A 217 14.73 -36.32 23.14
CA ALA A 217 13.33 -36.28 22.69
C ALA A 217 12.45 -37.31 23.42
N LYS A 218 12.97 -38.52 23.65
CA LYS A 218 12.27 -39.53 24.46
C LYS A 218 12.07 -39.07 25.90
N LEU A 219 13.11 -38.50 26.53
CA LEU A 219 13.03 -37.97 27.89
C LEU A 219 12.06 -36.79 28.00
N ASP A 220 12.05 -35.89 27.02
CA ASP A 220 11.16 -34.72 27.01
C ASP A 220 9.69 -35.13 26.87
N VAL A 221 9.39 -36.14 26.04
CA VAL A 221 8.04 -36.74 25.96
C VAL A 221 7.64 -37.36 27.30
N LEU A 222 8.50 -38.16 27.91
CA LEU A 222 8.22 -38.77 29.23
C LEU A 222 8.02 -37.70 30.31
N LEU A 223 8.84 -36.64 30.28
CA LEU A 223 8.73 -35.52 31.21
C LEU A 223 7.42 -34.77 31.00
N SER A 224 6.97 -34.56 29.76
CA SER A 224 5.66 -33.96 29.45
C SER A 224 4.49 -34.79 30.00
N PHE A 225 4.55 -36.12 29.86
CA PHE A 225 3.53 -37.03 30.36
C PHE A 225 3.47 -36.98 31.90
N ARG A 226 4.63 -37.02 32.56
CA ARG A 226 4.71 -36.91 34.03
C ARG A 226 4.25 -35.56 34.57
N ILE A 227 4.49 -34.47 33.84
CA ILE A 227 3.94 -33.15 34.20
C ILE A 227 2.42 -33.17 34.13
N LEU A 228 1.84 -33.77 33.09
CA LEU A 228 0.39 -33.89 32.91
C LEU A 228 -0.25 -34.75 34.00
N ASP A 229 0.38 -35.87 34.37
CA ASP A 229 -0.07 -36.74 35.47
C ASP A 229 -0.09 -36.00 36.81
N ILE A 230 0.99 -35.25 37.12
CA ILE A 230 1.06 -34.44 38.34
C ILE A 230 -0.03 -33.34 38.33
N ALA A 231 -0.27 -32.71 37.18
CA ALA A 231 -1.33 -31.70 37.04
C ALA A 231 -2.72 -32.30 37.26
N ARG A 232 -3.00 -33.48 36.70
CA ARG A 232 -4.26 -34.22 36.93
C ARG A 232 -4.47 -34.56 38.39
N ILE A 233 -3.45 -35.09 39.07
CA ILE A 233 -3.53 -35.43 40.50
C ILE A 233 -3.78 -34.18 41.35
N LYS A 234 -3.11 -33.06 41.05
CA LYS A 234 -3.34 -31.79 41.73
C LYS A 234 -4.76 -31.29 41.53
N LEU A 235 -5.30 -31.38 40.30
CA LEU A 235 -6.67 -30.99 39.99
C LEU A 235 -7.69 -31.83 40.77
N ILE A 236 -7.51 -33.16 40.80
CA ILE A 236 -8.36 -34.08 41.58
C ILE A 236 -8.31 -33.75 43.08
N ALA A 237 -7.12 -33.48 43.63
CA ALA A 237 -6.97 -33.10 45.02
C ALA A 237 -7.67 -31.78 45.34
N LEU A 238 -7.64 -30.82 44.41
CA LEU A 238 -8.32 -29.53 44.54
C LEU A 238 -9.84 -29.70 44.47
N CYS A 239 -10.35 -30.49 43.52
CA CYS A 239 -11.76 -30.87 43.44
C CYS A 239 -12.25 -31.59 44.71
N ASN A 240 -11.46 -32.52 45.27
CA ASN A 240 -11.80 -33.21 46.51
C ASN A 240 -11.80 -32.29 47.74
N ARG A 241 -10.88 -31.30 47.77
CA ARG A 241 -10.83 -30.29 48.84
C ARG A 241 -12.06 -29.38 48.77
N ILE A 242 -12.44 -28.94 47.57
CA ILE A 242 -13.66 -28.18 47.33
C ILE A 242 -14.89 -28.99 47.77
N ARG A 243 -15.00 -30.26 47.35
CA ARG A 243 -16.11 -31.15 47.73
C ARG A 243 -16.24 -31.35 49.24
N LYS A 244 -15.14 -31.53 49.97
CA LYS A 244 -15.14 -31.61 51.44
C LYS A 244 -15.58 -30.29 52.09
N SER A 245 -15.20 -29.15 51.54
CA SER A 245 -15.63 -27.84 52.03
C SER A 245 -17.15 -27.64 51.88
N TYR A 246 -17.74 -28.15 50.80
CA TYR A 246 -19.19 -28.12 50.62
C TYR A 246 -19.92 -29.08 51.56
N SER A 247 -19.43 -30.32 51.76
CA SER A 247 -20.07 -31.26 52.70
C SER A 247 -19.94 -30.83 54.17
N SER A 248 -18.85 -30.17 54.55
CA SER A 248 -18.71 -29.61 55.91
C SER A 248 -19.62 -28.41 56.16
N ASN A 249 -19.94 -27.62 55.13
CA ASN A 249 -20.92 -26.55 55.24
C ASN A 249 -22.36 -27.10 55.27
N GLU A 250 -22.66 -28.19 54.57
CA GLU A 250 -23.99 -28.84 54.55
C GLU A 250 -24.40 -29.41 55.92
N ILE A 251 -23.45 -29.94 56.69
CA ILE A 251 -23.67 -30.45 58.06
C ILE A 251 -24.00 -29.32 59.04
N LEU A 252 -23.47 -28.11 58.83
CA LEU A 252 -23.75 -26.94 59.67
C LEU A 252 -25.16 -26.35 59.44
N TRP A 253 -25.84 -26.69 58.34
CA TRP A 253 -27.22 -26.26 58.07
C TRP A 253 -28.27 -27.30 58.51
N THR A 254 -27.87 -28.47 58.99
CA THR A 254 -28.79 -29.53 59.47
C THR A 254 -28.91 -29.62 61.00
N GLU A 255 -28.15 -28.81 61.75
CA GLU A 255 -28.21 -28.74 63.23
C GLU A 255 -28.94 -27.48 63.76
N THR A 256 -29.67 -26.74 62.93
CA THR A 256 -30.63 -25.69 63.34
C THR A 256 -32.06 -26.16 63.20
#